data_AF-A0A2A5MIR2-F1
#
_entry.id   AF-A0A2A5MIR2-F1
#
_cell.length_a   1.000
_cell.length_b   1.000
_cell.length_c   1.000
_cell.angle_alpha   90.00
_cell.angle_beta   90.00
_cell.angle_gamma   90.00
#
_symmetry.space_group_name_H-M   'P 1'
#
loop_
_entity.id
_entity.type
_entity.pdbx_description
1 polymer ?
#
loop_
_entity_poly.entity_id
_entity_poly.type
_entity_poly.pdbx_seq_one_letter_code
_entity_poly.pdbx_strand_id
1 'polypeptide(L)' 'MAHEISLEQAAEKAHQAEIICRMMEVYHNKMDCTEIEALSSLLRTLTGDVCAWLIEEQAIKNNK' A
#
# COMPACT_ATOMS: atom_id res chain seq x y z
N MET A 1 17.37 -11.02 7.92
CA MET A 1 17.25 -9.58 7.63
C MET A 1 16.09 -9.07 8.46
N ALA A 2 16.18 -7.86 9.03
CA ALA A 2 15.03 -7.27 9.71
C ALA A 2 14.19 -6.56 8.65
N HIS A 3 12.90 -6.86 8.58
CA HIS A 3 11.98 -6.13 7.73
C HIS A 3 11.98 -4.64 8.14
N GLU A 4 11.92 -3.74 7.16
CA GLU A 4 11.83 -2.29 7.46
C GLU A 4 10.51 -1.92 8.17
N ILE A 5 9.47 -2.77 8.02
CA ILE A 5 8.17 -2.65 8.68
C ILE A 5 7.71 -3.98 9.29
N SER A 6 6.87 -3.95 10.33
CA SER A 6 6.25 -5.15 10.90
C SER A 6 5.04 -5.65 10.08
N LEU A 7 4.55 -6.86 10.39
CA LEU A 7 3.32 -7.39 9.80
C LEU A 7 2.12 -6.47 10.08
N GLU A 8 2.02 -5.92 11.28
CA GLU A 8 0.96 -5.00 11.68
C GLU A 8 1.03 -3.70 10.87
N GLN A 9 2.24 -3.19 10.62
CA GLN A 9 2.45 -2.01 9.78
C GLN A 9 2.15 -2.28 8.29
N ALA A 10 2.49 -3.47 7.79
CA ALA A 10 2.11 -3.89 6.43
C ALA A 10 0.58 -4.04 6.29
N ALA A 11 -0.08 -4.64 7.28
CA ALA A 11 -1.54 -4.75 7.31
C ALA A 11 -2.25 -3.39 7.36
N GLU A 12 -1.75 -2.46 8.18
CA GLU A 12 -2.27 -1.09 8.26
C GLU A 12 -2.09 -0.33 6.93
N LYS A 13 -0.91 -0.43 6.30
CA LYS A 13 -0.66 0.17 4.97
C LYS A 13 -1.57 -0.42 3.89
N ALA A 14 -1.82 -1.73 3.91
CA ALA A 14 -2.75 -2.38 2.98
C ALA A 14 -4.21 -1.93 3.21
N HIS A 15 -4.62 -1.76 4.46
CA HIS A 15 -5.95 -1.23 4.80
C HIS A 15 -6.12 0.23 4.37
N GLN A 16 -5.11 1.08 4.55
CA GLN A 16 -5.11 2.46 4.05
C GLN A 16 -5.17 2.53 2.51
N ALA A 17 -4.48 1.63 1.80
CA ALA A 17 -4.57 1.50 0.36
C ALA A 17 -6.00 1.18 -0.12
N GLU A 18 -6.67 0.24 0.54
CA GLU A 18 -8.08 -0.11 0.25
C GLU A 18 -9.04 1.06 0.49
N ILE A 19 -8.85 1.83 1.58
CA ILE A 19 -9.63 3.05 1.83
C ILE A 19 -9.46 4.05 0.67
N ILE A 20 -8.24 4.24 0.17
CA ILE A 20 -7.96 5.14 -0.96
C ILE A 20 -8.64 4.65 -2.24
N CYS A 21 -8.52 3.35 -2.57
CA CYS A 21 -9.21 2.76 -3.72
C CYS A 21 -10.72 3.03 -3.65
N ARG A 22 -11.34 2.77 -2.50
CA ARG A 22 -12.78 2.98 -2.30
C ARG A 22 -13.19 4.45 -2.31
N MET A 23 -12.34 5.36 -1.83
CA MET A 23 -12.55 6.80 -1.97
C MET A 23 -12.54 7.21 -3.46
N MET A 24 -11.58 6.73 -4.24
CA MET A 24 -11.48 6.99 -5.67
C MET A 24 -12.69 6.44 -6.43
N GLU A 25 -13.14 5.22 -6.15
CA GLU A 25 -14.33 4.63 -6.77
C GLU A 25 -15.61 5.46 -6.50
N VAL A 26 -15.88 5.78 -5.23
CA VAL A 26 -17.13 6.42 -4.80
C VAL A 26 -17.16 7.92 -5.12
N TYR A 27 -16.01 8.59 -5.09
CA TYR A 27 -15.90 10.05 -5.21
C TYR A 27 -15.08 10.54 -6.42
N HIS A 28 -14.85 9.69 -7.44
CA HIS A 28 -14.13 10.08 -8.67
C HIS A 28 -14.64 11.39 -9.31
N ASN A 29 -15.95 11.67 -9.23
CA ASN A 29 -16.56 12.88 -9.79
C ASN A 29 -16.48 14.12 -8.88
N LYS A 30 -15.78 14.01 -7.74
CA LYS A 30 -15.50 15.09 -6.78
C LYS A 30 -14.01 15.40 -6.66
N MET A 31 -13.14 14.61 -7.28
CA MET A 31 -11.69 14.79 -7.25
C MET A 31 -11.21 15.52 -8.51
N ASP A 32 -10.29 16.47 -8.35
CA ASP A 32 -9.54 17.04 -9.48
C ASP A 32 -8.30 16.19 -9.84
N CYS A 33 -7.63 16.54 -10.95
CA CYS A 33 -6.46 15.79 -11.43
C CYS A 33 -5.30 15.78 -10.41
N THR A 34 -5.11 16.87 -9.67
CA THR A 34 -4.08 17.01 -8.62
C THR A 34 -4.37 16.09 -7.44
N GLU A 35 -5.64 15.99 -7.04
CA GLU A 35 -6.08 15.08 -5.99
C GLU A 35 -5.90 13.61 -6.42
N ILE A 36 -6.20 13.28 -7.67
CA ILE A 36 -5.96 11.95 -8.26
C ILE A 36 -4.46 11.64 -8.34
N GLU A 37 -3.61 12.58 -8.73
CA GLU A 37 -2.15 12.44 -8.74
C GLU A 37 -1.57 12.25 -7.33
N ALA A 38 -2.10 12.96 -6.33
CA ALA A 38 -1.70 12.81 -4.94
C ALA A 38 -2.12 11.44 -4.36
N LEU A 39 -3.38 11.03 -4.57
CA LEU A 39 -3.90 9.75 -4.09
C LEU A 39 -3.21 8.56 -4.77
N SER A 40 -2.99 8.61 -6.09
CA SER A 40 -2.24 7.57 -6.81
C SER A 40 -0.77 7.49 -6.39
N SER A 41 -0.13 8.62 -6.09
CA SER A 41 1.23 8.66 -5.53
C SER A 41 1.30 8.06 -4.12
N LEU A 42 0.32 8.34 -3.26
CA LEU A 42 0.21 7.75 -1.92
C LEU A 42 -0.07 6.24 -2.00
N LEU A 43 -1.00 5.83 -2.88
CA LEU A 43 -1.34 4.43 -3.12
C LEU A 43 -0.12 3.63 -3.60
N ARG A 44 0.70 4.20 -4.50
CA ARG A 44 1.96 3.60 -4.97
C ARG A 44 2.93 3.33 -3.82
N THR A 45 3.07 4.28 -2.88
CA THR A 45 3.95 4.11 -1.72
C THR A 45 3.41 3.03 -0.78
N LEU A 46 2.14 3.11 -0.38
CA LEU A 46 1.52 2.14 0.53
C LEU A 46 1.58 0.71 -0.01
N THR A 47 1.23 0.51 -1.29
CA THR A 47 1.26 -0.81 -1.94
C THR A 47 2.68 -1.28 -2.26
N GLY A 48 3.60 -0.36 -2.55
CA GLY A 48 5.03 -0.66 -2.72
C GLY A 48 5.68 -1.21 -1.46
N ASP A 49 5.46 -0.55 -0.31
CA ASP A 49 5.97 -0.98 1.00
C ASP A 49 5.46 -2.39 1.36
N VAL A 50 4.16 -2.65 1.14
CA VAL A 50 3.53 -3.96 1.40
C VAL A 50 4.08 -5.03 0.43
N CYS A 51 4.30 -4.69 -0.84
CA CYS A 51 4.86 -5.59 -1.82
C CYS A 51 6.31 -6.00 -1.47
N ALA A 52 7.15 -5.03 -1.09
CA ALA A 52 8.51 -5.28 -0.63
C ALA A 52 8.53 -6.21 0.59
N TRP A 53 7.70 -5.92 1.59
CA TRP A 53 7.56 -6.74 2.80
C TRP A 53 7.14 -8.19 2.49
N LEU A 54 6.16 -8.38 1.60
CA LEU A 54 5.71 -9.72 1.18
C LEU A 54 6.80 -10.51 0.44
N ILE A 55 7.61 -9.84 -0.39
CA ILE A 55 8.74 -10.46 -1.09
C ILE A 55 9.81 -10.93 -0.08
N GLU A 56 10.12 -10.10 0.92
CA GLU A 56 11.06 -10.44 2.00
C GLU A 56 10.57 -11.62 2.85
N GLU A 57 9.31 -11.61 3.31
CA GLU A 57 8.72 -12.72 4.08
C GLU A 57 8.69 -14.02 3.26
N GLN A 58 8.37 -13.96 1.96
CA GLN A 58 8.39 -15.14 1.10
C GLN A 58 9.82 -15.66 0.89
N ALA A 59 10.81 -14.78 0.73
CA ALA A 59 12.21 -15.17 0.66
C ALA A 59 12.69 -15.80 1.98
N ILE A 60 12.29 -15.26 3.14
CA ILE A 60 12.62 -15.82 4.45
C ILE A 60 11.95 -17.19 4.68
N LYS A 61 10.73 -17.39 4.20
CA LYS A 61 10.04 -18.70 4.25
C LYS A 61 10.65 -19.73 3.32
N ASN A 62 11.10 -19.32 2.13
CA ASN A 62 11.69 -20.23 1.13
C ASN A 62 13.15 -20.62 1.44
N ASN A 63 13.84 -19.90 2.32
CA ASN A 63 15.20 -20.19 2.79
C ASN A 63 15.21 -20.93 4.15
N LYS A 64 14.10 -21.55 4.54
CA LYS A 64 13.92 -22.38 5.75
C LYS A 64 13.53 -23.80 5.37
#